data_AF-A0A963EGR6-F1
#
_entry.id   AF-A0A963EGR6-F1
#
_cell.length_a   1.000
_cell.length_b   1.000
_cell.length_c   1.000
_cell.angle_alpha   90.00
_cell.angle_beta   90.00
_cell.angle_gamma   90.00
#
_symmetry.space_group_name_H-M   'P 1'
#
loop_
_entity.id
_entity.type
_entity.pdbx_description
1 polymer ?
#
loop_
_entity_poly.entity_id
_entity_poly.type
_entity_poly.pdbx_seq_one_letter_code
_entity_poly.pdbx_strand_id
1 'polypeptide(L)'
;MTIESTITGVIHAGDGEAVSFAVPWRIFDRAWLHVRYLESDGSERQLILDSEYTVSGVGEAAGSIRLTDIVPAEDEYLSITPDIPPLQLTDLIERGAYHAETVETRLDIITQMVAQLRLELMRAPMVSVFDGDLAGLLLPIPEAGKALGWSSEADALVNLAPGSVSLADGAVTTAKLAANAVTAAKIADGSVTAGKIAASVLQTPFTASVDAAGYTFSNALLRGTRETVAEADVTGGVLTVDAAPGSIQHVTLAANVTGVTFAGFVAGTCCAVVLYIKQDGTGGRTIAWPASVKWSGGTAPVLSTGAAKTDVVMLTSLDGGTTVHGLLSDTDLAGLAFA
;
A
#
# COMPACT_ATOMS: atom_id res chain seq x y z
N MET A 1 61.50 18.31 14.82
CA MET A 1 60.49 19.21 14.25
C MET A 1 59.21 18.86 14.96
N THR A 2 58.73 19.75 15.81
CA THR A 2 57.57 19.55 16.69
C THR A 2 56.28 19.45 15.89
N ILE A 3 55.34 18.62 16.34
CA ILE A 3 54.00 18.57 15.75
C ILE A 3 53.20 19.81 16.16
N GLU A 4 52.94 20.69 15.20
CA GLU A 4 52.18 21.94 15.38
C GLU A 4 50.74 21.84 14.85
N SER A 5 50.36 20.71 14.26
CA SER A 5 49.06 20.50 13.62
C SER A 5 48.13 19.62 14.47
N THR A 6 46.85 19.98 14.50
CA THR A 6 45.77 19.19 15.11
C THR A 6 45.09 18.24 14.11
N ILE A 7 45.54 18.22 12.86
CA ILE A 7 45.01 17.34 11.81
C ILE A 7 45.45 15.90 12.11
N THR A 8 44.47 15.02 12.29
CA THR A 8 44.65 13.62 12.73
C THR A 8 44.10 12.62 11.73
N GLY A 9 43.71 13.10 10.55
CA GLY A 9 43.14 12.30 9.48
C GLY A 9 42.85 13.19 8.29
N VAL A 10 42.81 12.59 7.11
CA VAL A 10 42.43 13.27 5.87
C VAL A 10 41.49 12.38 5.08
N ILE A 11 40.51 13.01 4.43
CA ILE A 11 39.63 12.35 3.47
C ILE A 11 39.94 12.97 2.11
N HIS A 12 40.18 12.12 1.12
CA HIS A 12 40.34 12.51 -0.28
C HIS A 12 39.12 12.03 -1.06
N ALA A 13 38.52 12.93 -1.83
CA ALA A 13 37.52 12.56 -2.82
C ALA A 13 38.23 11.99 -4.05
N GLY A 14 37.64 10.96 -4.67
CA GLY A 14 38.11 10.47 -5.95
C GLY A 14 37.79 11.43 -7.08
N ASP A 15 38.54 11.31 -8.17
CA ASP A 15 38.40 12.08 -9.41
C ASP A 15 38.45 11.18 -10.67
N GLY A 16 38.55 9.85 -10.48
CA GLY A 16 38.67 8.87 -11.54
C GLY A 16 40.06 8.75 -12.16
N GLU A 17 41.06 9.49 -11.67
CA GLU A 17 42.42 9.51 -12.24
C GLU A 17 43.53 9.38 -11.18
N ALA A 18 43.38 10.00 -10.02
CA ALA A 18 44.38 10.06 -8.98
C ALA A 18 44.57 8.71 -8.29
N VAL A 19 45.83 8.27 -8.21
CA VAL A 19 46.24 7.08 -7.46
C VAL A 19 47.21 7.39 -6.33
N SER A 20 47.56 8.67 -6.14
CA SER A 20 48.49 9.11 -5.09
C SER A 20 47.86 10.21 -4.26
N PHE A 21 47.91 10.03 -2.95
CA PHE A 21 47.17 10.85 -2.00
C PHE A 21 48.10 11.34 -0.89
N ALA A 22 48.00 12.63 -0.57
CA ALA A 22 48.88 13.25 0.42
C ALA A 22 48.48 12.87 1.86
N VAL A 23 49.49 12.70 2.70
CA VAL A 23 49.36 12.54 4.15
C VAL A 23 50.00 13.78 4.80
N PRO A 24 49.21 14.76 5.26
CA PRO A 24 49.70 16.07 5.70
C PRO A 24 50.35 16.06 7.10
N TRP A 25 50.76 14.88 7.59
CA TRP A 25 51.48 14.71 8.85
C TRP A 25 52.64 13.71 8.68
N ARG A 26 53.57 13.76 9.62
CA ARG A 26 54.72 12.86 9.68
C ARG A 26 54.29 11.43 9.97
N ILE A 27 54.71 10.52 9.10
CA ILE A 27 54.52 9.07 9.27
C ILE A 27 55.79 8.50 9.93
N PHE A 28 55.67 7.95 11.13
CA PHE A 28 56.81 7.36 11.85
C PHE A 28 57.10 5.91 11.42
N ASP A 29 56.05 5.16 11.09
CA ASP A 29 56.13 3.81 10.55
C ASP A 29 55.07 3.65 9.47
N ARG A 30 55.41 3.01 8.35
CA ARG A 30 54.49 2.75 7.24
C ARG A 30 53.30 1.87 7.65
N ALA A 31 53.46 1.05 8.70
CA ALA A 31 52.40 0.20 9.22
C ALA A 31 51.42 0.92 10.13
N TRP A 32 51.71 2.15 10.58
CA TRP A 32 50.87 2.90 11.53
C TRP A 32 49.86 3.81 10.83
N LEU A 33 49.24 3.28 9.78
CA LEU A 33 48.19 3.94 9.02
C LEU A 33 46.99 3.01 8.85
N HIS A 34 45.82 3.53 9.16
CA HIS A 34 44.55 2.99 8.73
C HIS A 34 44.10 3.71 7.47
N VAL A 35 44.08 2.97 6.36
CA VAL A 35 43.57 3.42 5.07
C VAL A 35 42.27 2.69 4.78
N ARG A 36 41.18 3.44 4.60
CA ARG A 36 39.86 2.90 4.33
C ARG A 36 39.29 3.50 3.06
N TYR A 37 38.59 2.67 2.32
CA TYR A 37 37.97 3.02 1.06
C TYR A 37 36.46 2.92 1.18
N LEU A 38 35.77 3.99 0.77
CA LEU A 38 34.31 4.07 0.67
C LEU A 38 33.93 3.95 -0.81
N GLU A 39 33.23 2.88 -1.14
CA GLU A 39 32.76 2.59 -2.49
C GLU A 39 31.44 3.32 -2.79
N SER A 40 31.11 3.44 -4.08
CA SER A 40 29.90 4.13 -4.55
C SER A 40 28.58 3.55 -4.03
N ASP A 41 28.57 2.30 -3.57
CA ASP A 41 27.41 1.64 -2.96
C ASP A 41 27.24 1.95 -1.46
N GLY A 42 28.16 2.73 -0.88
CA GLY A 42 28.20 3.09 0.54
C GLY A 42 28.90 2.05 1.43
N SER A 43 29.49 1.00 0.86
CA SER A 43 30.29 0.03 1.62
C SER A 43 31.68 0.59 1.96
N GLU A 44 32.12 0.35 3.20
CA GLU A 44 33.44 0.78 3.69
C GLU A 44 34.31 -0.45 3.97
N ARG A 45 35.56 -0.44 3.50
CA ARG A 45 36.54 -1.49 3.80
C ARG A 45 37.94 -0.94 4.07
N GLN A 46 38.72 -1.69 4.84
CA GLN A 46 40.13 -1.38 5.10
C GLN A 46 41.01 -1.91 3.96
N LEU A 47 41.94 -1.09 3.47
CA LEU A 47 42.92 -1.49 2.46
C LEU A 47 44.13 -2.16 3.12
N ILE A 48 44.77 -3.08 2.39
CA ILE A 48 45.92 -3.86 2.85
C ILE A 48 47.23 -3.20 2.38
N LEU A 49 48.11 -2.87 3.34
CA LEU A 49 49.46 -2.32 3.07
C LEU A 49 50.30 -3.33 2.26
N ASP A 50 51.13 -2.82 1.34
CA ASP A 50 52.00 -3.56 0.43
C ASP A 50 51.27 -4.42 -0.64
N SER A 51 49.95 -4.60 -0.53
CA SER A 51 49.11 -5.24 -1.55
C SER A 51 48.30 -4.20 -2.33
N GLU A 52 47.48 -3.42 -1.64
CA GLU A 52 46.53 -2.47 -2.27
C GLU A 52 47.04 -1.03 -2.26
N TYR A 53 47.93 -0.70 -1.31
CA TYR A 53 48.59 0.59 -1.26
C TYR A 53 50.01 0.50 -0.73
N THR A 54 50.81 1.51 -1.06
CA THR A 54 52.19 1.70 -0.58
C THR A 54 52.32 3.08 0.06
N VAL A 55 53.30 3.23 0.97
CA VAL A 55 53.54 4.47 1.72
C VAL A 55 54.89 5.06 1.33
N SER A 56 54.93 6.37 1.11
CA SER A 56 56.15 7.15 0.81
C SER A 56 56.28 8.34 1.75
N GLY A 57 57.53 8.80 1.97
CA GLY A 57 57.81 9.93 2.88
C GLY A 57 57.78 9.55 4.37
N VAL A 58 58.09 8.29 4.72
CA VAL A 58 58.25 7.87 6.12
C VAL A 58 59.41 8.63 6.75
N GLY A 59 59.19 9.22 7.92
CA GLY A 59 60.16 10.04 8.64
C GLY A 59 60.17 11.51 8.26
N GLU A 60 59.55 11.91 7.14
CA GLU A 60 59.47 13.29 6.65
C GLU A 60 58.31 14.06 7.31
N ALA A 61 58.27 15.40 7.16
CA ALA A 61 57.22 16.24 7.76
C ALA A 61 55.80 15.94 7.21
N ALA A 62 55.72 15.42 5.99
CA ALA A 62 54.51 14.94 5.33
C ALA A 62 54.87 13.74 4.46
N GLY A 63 53.91 12.85 4.22
CA GLY A 63 54.09 11.71 3.34
C GLY A 63 52.99 11.59 2.31
N SER A 64 52.92 10.44 1.66
CA SER A 64 51.86 10.10 0.72
C SER A 64 51.61 8.61 0.71
N ILE A 65 50.43 8.22 0.28
CA ILE A 65 50.15 6.84 -0.11
C ILE A 65 49.90 6.77 -1.60
N ARG A 66 50.23 5.62 -2.20
CA ARG A 66 49.91 5.32 -3.60
C ARG A 66 49.12 4.01 -3.67
N LEU A 67 47.94 4.05 -4.27
CA LEU A 67 47.11 2.88 -4.55
C LEU A 67 47.68 2.10 -5.74
N THR A 68 47.49 0.78 -5.75
CA THR A 68 48.02 -0.11 -6.80
C THR A 68 47.01 -0.32 -7.93
N ASP A 69 45.84 -0.89 -7.60
CA ASP A 69 44.82 -1.32 -8.57
C ASP A 69 43.46 -0.62 -8.36
N ILE A 70 43.45 0.45 -7.55
CA ILE A 70 42.25 1.22 -7.21
C ILE A 70 42.44 2.65 -7.71
N VAL A 71 41.46 3.14 -8.47
CA VAL A 71 41.37 4.54 -8.92
C VAL A 71 40.01 5.07 -8.46
N PRO A 72 39.96 5.81 -7.34
CA PRO A 72 38.69 6.30 -6.77
C PRO A 72 37.96 7.23 -7.75
N ALA A 73 36.69 6.95 -8.03
CA ALA A 73 35.80 7.78 -8.85
C ALA A 73 35.21 8.97 -8.05
N GLU A 74 34.47 9.87 -8.72
CA GLU A 74 33.93 11.13 -8.15
C GLU A 74 33.04 10.96 -6.90
N ASP A 75 32.37 9.80 -6.77
CA ASP A 75 31.52 9.44 -5.62
C ASP A 75 32.18 8.45 -4.63
N GLU A 76 33.49 8.25 -4.75
CA GLU A 76 34.26 7.35 -3.89
C GLU A 76 35.27 8.15 -3.04
N TYR A 77 35.56 7.67 -1.83
CA TYR A 77 36.38 8.41 -0.88
C TYR A 77 37.46 7.54 -0.24
N LEU A 78 38.61 8.14 -0.01
CA LEU A 78 39.73 7.52 0.68
C LEU A 78 39.96 8.23 2.01
N SER A 79 39.79 7.51 3.11
CA SER A 79 40.08 7.99 4.46
C SER A 79 41.44 7.45 4.90
N ILE A 80 42.32 8.35 5.32
CA ILE A 80 43.64 8.01 5.88
C ILE A 80 43.70 8.55 7.29
N THR A 81 44.00 7.69 8.26
CA THR A 81 44.16 8.07 9.67
C THR A 81 45.36 7.35 10.29
N PRO A 82 46.02 7.92 11.31
CA PRO A 82 47.02 7.20 12.11
C PRO A 82 46.42 5.96 12.78
N ASP A 83 47.23 4.91 12.91
CA ASP A 83 46.97 3.75 13.75
C ASP A 83 48.24 3.38 14.54
N ILE A 84 48.53 4.18 15.56
CA ILE A 84 49.77 4.06 16.34
C ILE A 84 49.53 3.10 17.51
N PRO A 85 50.29 1.99 17.62
CA PRO A 85 50.16 1.06 18.73
C PRO A 85 50.49 1.76 20.07
N PRO A 86 49.65 1.65 21.12
CA PRO A 86 49.80 2.33 22.41
C PRO A 86 50.94 1.74 23.27
N LEU A 87 52.15 1.66 22.71
CA LEU A 87 53.34 1.05 23.31
C LEU A 87 54.40 2.11 23.58
N GLN A 88 55.07 2.01 24.74
CA GLN A 88 56.28 2.78 25.05
C GLN A 88 57.52 1.93 24.77
N LEU A 89 58.22 2.25 23.69
CA LEU A 89 59.40 1.47 23.25
C LEU A 89 60.74 2.09 23.69
N THR A 90 60.74 3.36 24.11
CA THR A 90 61.95 4.03 24.57
C THR A 90 62.17 3.74 26.06
N ASP A 91 63.28 3.08 26.37
CA ASP A 91 63.76 2.89 27.74
C ASP A 91 64.86 3.92 28.06
N LEU A 92 64.67 4.67 29.14
CA LEU A 92 65.63 5.67 29.61
C LEU A 92 66.40 5.08 30.78
N ILE A 93 67.67 4.76 30.56
CA ILE A 93 68.54 4.24 31.62
C ILE A 93 69.07 5.37 32.50
N GLU A 94 69.19 5.10 33.80
CA GLU A 94 69.78 6.05 34.75
C GLU A 94 71.23 6.38 34.37
N ARG A 95 71.54 7.68 34.31
CA ARG A 95 72.89 8.21 33.99
C ARG A 95 73.39 7.87 32.57
N GLY A 96 72.51 7.44 31.67
CA GLY A 96 72.81 7.26 30.24
C GLY A 96 72.95 8.60 29.50
N ALA A 97 73.45 8.53 28.27
CA ALA A 97 73.52 9.69 27.38
C ALA A 97 72.10 10.16 27.01
N TYR A 98 71.84 11.46 27.17
CA TYR A 98 70.54 12.05 26.81
C TYR A 98 70.56 12.54 25.37
N HIS A 99 69.82 11.84 24.51
CA HIS A 99 69.62 12.24 23.11
C HIS A 99 68.29 12.97 22.99
N ALA A 100 68.34 14.31 22.85
CA ALA A 100 67.13 15.14 22.73
C ALA A 100 66.22 14.68 21.58
N GLU A 101 66.79 14.28 20.45
CA GLU A 101 66.04 13.78 19.29
C GLU A 101 65.19 12.54 19.60
N THR A 102 65.72 11.60 20.40
CA THR A 102 64.98 10.40 20.81
C THR A 102 63.78 10.75 21.69
N VAL A 103 63.94 11.74 22.57
CA VAL A 103 62.87 12.20 23.45
C VAL A 103 61.83 13.00 22.68
N GLU A 104 62.25 13.94 21.83
CA GLU A 104 61.37 14.72 20.95
C GLU A 104 60.54 13.81 20.03
N THR A 105 61.18 12.84 19.38
CA THR A 105 60.48 11.85 18.53
C THR A 105 59.42 11.10 19.33
N ARG A 106 59.70 10.76 20.59
CA ARG A 106 58.74 10.05 21.44
C ARG A 106 57.60 10.95 21.90
N LEU A 107 57.86 12.22 22.22
CA LEU A 107 56.84 13.21 22.55
C LEU A 107 55.93 13.48 21.35
N ASP A 108 56.48 13.55 20.14
CA ASP A 108 55.72 13.68 18.90
C ASP A 108 54.80 12.45 18.70
N ILE A 109 55.30 11.22 18.88
CA ILE A 109 54.48 10.00 18.78
C ILE A 109 53.33 10.02 19.80
N ILE A 110 53.60 10.37 21.07
CA ILE A 110 52.56 10.48 22.10
C ILE A 110 51.53 11.55 21.73
N THR A 111 51.98 12.66 21.15
CA THR A 111 51.08 13.73 20.71
C THR A 111 50.17 13.24 19.59
N GLN A 112 50.68 12.46 18.62
CA GLN A 112 49.84 11.83 17.60
C GLN A 112 48.87 10.79 18.17
N MET A 113 49.29 9.98 19.15
CA MET A 113 48.41 9.02 19.82
C MET A 113 47.23 9.71 20.52
N VAL A 114 47.49 10.79 21.26
CA VAL A 114 46.44 11.57 21.92
C VAL A 114 45.47 12.15 20.89
N ALA A 115 46.02 12.62 19.77
CA ALA A 115 45.24 13.19 18.70
C ALA A 115 44.41 12.12 17.95
N GLN A 116 44.93 10.89 17.77
CA GLN A 116 44.19 9.72 17.29
C GLN A 116 43.04 9.34 18.24
N LEU A 117 43.31 9.22 19.54
CA LEU A 117 42.27 8.92 20.53
C LEU A 117 41.16 9.98 20.53
N ARG A 118 41.52 11.25 20.35
CA ARG A 118 40.54 12.33 20.19
C ARG A 118 39.69 12.11 18.94
N LEU A 119 40.28 11.70 17.81
CA LEU A 119 39.54 11.41 16.58
C LEU A 119 38.56 10.25 16.76
N GLU A 120 38.99 9.19 17.44
CA GLU A 120 38.14 8.03 17.75
C GLU A 120 36.98 8.44 18.67
N LEU A 121 37.26 9.20 19.74
CA LEU A 121 36.23 9.69 20.67
C LEU A 121 35.23 10.63 19.97
N MET A 122 35.68 11.47 19.05
CA MET A 122 34.79 12.34 18.25
C MET A 122 33.86 11.56 17.31
N ARG A 123 34.15 10.27 17.06
CA ARG A 123 33.34 9.38 16.22
C ARG A 123 32.53 8.36 17.03
N ALA A 124 32.75 8.30 18.35
CA ALA A 124 31.99 7.44 19.24
C ALA A 124 30.63 8.08 19.59
N PRO A 125 29.55 7.30 19.76
CA PRO A 125 28.31 7.80 20.35
C PRO A 125 28.58 8.32 21.76
N MET A 126 28.24 9.58 22.03
CA MET A 126 28.37 10.18 23.36
C MET A 126 26.99 10.33 24.01
N VAL A 127 26.91 10.01 25.31
CA VAL A 127 25.72 10.26 26.13
C VAL A 127 25.75 11.72 26.61
N SER A 128 24.57 12.32 26.78
CA SER A 128 24.44 13.68 27.30
C SER A 128 25.10 13.82 28.67
N VAL A 129 25.87 14.90 28.87
CA VAL A 129 26.52 15.21 30.16
C VAL A 129 25.53 15.56 31.28
N PHE A 130 24.30 15.91 30.91
CA PHE A 130 23.23 16.23 31.86
C PHE A 130 22.47 15.00 32.34
N ASP A 131 22.75 13.84 31.75
CA ASP A 131 22.13 12.59 32.13
C ASP A 131 23.06 11.84 33.10
N GLY A 132 22.76 11.96 34.39
CA GLY A 132 23.56 11.34 35.45
C GLY A 132 23.31 9.85 35.64
N ASP A 133 22.20 9.32 35.09
CA ASP A 133 21.73 7.95 35.35
C ASP A 133 21.98 7.00 34.17
N LEU A 134 22.25 7.51 32.95
CA LEU A 134 22.66 6.70 31.79
C LEU A 134 24.14 6.26 31.81
N ALA A 135 24.72 6.07 32.99
CA ALA A 135 26.08 5.57 33.13
C ALA A 135 26.18 4.12 32.64
N GLY A 136 26.86 3.89 31.51
CA GLY A 136 27.13 2.55 31.00
C GLY A 136 26.13 2.03 29.97
N LEU A 137 25.56 2.92 29.14
CA LEU A 137 24.74 2.54 28.00
C LEU A 137 25.47 1.51 27.12
N LEU A 138 25.02 0.26 27.16
CA LEU A 138 25.61 -0.84 26.41
C LEU A 138 24.80 -1.06 25.12
N LEU A 139 25.50 -1.20 23.99
CA LEU A 139 24.86 -1.68 22.77
C LEU A 139 24.43 -3.15 22.97
N PRO A 140 23.15 -3.50 22.80
CA PRO A 140 22.69 -4.88 22.91
C PRO A 140 23.29 -5.72 21.78
N ILE A 141 23.41 -7.03 22.02
CA ILE A 141 23.81 -7.98 20.98
C ILE A 141 22.78 -7.90 19.85
N PRO A 142 23.16 -7.61 18.59
CA PRO A 142 22.20 -7.47 17.49
C PRO A 142 21.38 -8.74 17.27
N GLU A 143 20.07 -8.57 17.12
CA GLU A 143 19.13 -9.64 16.80
C GLU A 143 18.52 -9.44 15.42
N ALA A 144 18.46 -10.51 14.62
CA ALA A 144 17.95 -10.44 13.25
C ALA A 144 16.51 -9.91 13.19
N GLY A 145 16.28 -8.89 12.35
CA GLY A 145 14.96 -8.29 12.15
C GLY A 145 14.50 -7.33 13.25
N LYS A 146 15.34 -7.02 14.25
CA LYS A 146 15.04 -6.03 15.29
C LYS A 146 15.80 -4.73 15.04
N ALA A 147 15.20 -3.62 15.48
CA ALA A 147 15.82 -2.30 15.44
C ALA A 147 16.46 -1.97 16.81
N LEU A 148 17.52 -1.18 16.81
CA LEU A 148 18.05 -0.60 18.04
C LEU A 148 17.11 0.51 18.52
N GLY A 149 16.77 0.54 19.81
CA GLY A 149 16.00 1.64 20.38
C GLY A 149 16.07 1.69 21.91
N TRP A 150 15.35 2.65 22.49
CA TRP A 150 15.31 2.84 23.94
C TRP A 150 14.39 1.82 24.61
N SER A 151 14.79 1.39 25.82
CA SER A 151 13.91 0.64 26.73
C SER A 151 12.66 1.45 27.07
N SER A 152 11.61 0.78 27.56
CA SER A 152 10.39 1.46 28.01
C SER A 152 10.61 2.41 29.17
N GLU A 153 11.66 2.16 29.98
CA GLU A 153 12.05 3.00 31.12
C GLU A 153 13.06 4.09 30.74
N ALA A 154 13.44 4.17 29.45
CA ALA A 154 14.41 5.13 28.91
C ALA A 154 15.81 5.09 29.55
N ASP A 155 16.21 3.94 30.09
CA ASP A 155 17.47 3.73 30.83
C ASP A 155 18.52 2.87 30.07
N ALA A 156 18.13 2.22 28.97
CA ALA A 156 18.99 1.30 28.24
C ALA A 156 18.68 1.26 26.74
N LEU A 157 19.66 0.80 25.95
CA LEU A 157 19.44 0.40 24.56
C LEU A 157 19.05 -1.07 24.47
N VAL A 158 18.03 -1.37 23.68
CA VAL A 158 17.47 -2.72 23.51
C VAL A 158 17.17 -3.01 22.03
N ASN A 159 17.04 -4.30 21.71
CA ASN A 159 16.51 -4.72 20.41
C ASN A 159 14.98 -4.65 20.44
N LEU A 160 14.41 -3.69 19.72
CA LEU A 160 12.96 -3.51 19.56
C LEU A 160 12.44 -4.37 18.41
N ALA A 161 11.38 -5.13 18.68
CA ALA A 161 10.64 -5.80 17.62
C ALA A 161 9.88 -4.75 16.77
N PRO A 162 9.68 -4.97 15.46
CA PRO A 162 8.97 -4.02 14.61
C PRO A 162 7.55 -3.67 15.10
N GLY A 163 6.89 -4.60 15.81
CA GLY A 163 5.55 -4.39 16.38
C GLY A 163 5.52 -3.72 17.76
N SER A 164 6.65 -3.57 18.45
CA SER A 164 6.73 -2.87 19.75
C SER A 164 6.97 -1.37 19.61
N VAL A 165 7.25 -0.90 18.39
CA VAL A 165 7.38 0.53 18.09
C VAL A 165 5.99 1.09 17.82
N SER A 166 5.44 1.80 18.80
CA SER A 166 4.21 2.57 18.59
C SER A 166 4.45 3.63 17.51
N LEU A 167 3.58 3.67 16.52
CA LEU A 167 3.56 4.75 15.55
C LEU A 167 3.00 6.01 16.22
N ALA A 168 3.67 7.14 16.05
CA ALA A 168 3.12 8.42 16.49
C ALA A 168 1.83 8.75 15.73
N ASP A 169 0.99 9.61 16.31
CA ASP A 169 -0.23 10.09 15.67
C ASP A 169 0.10 10.72 14.31
N GLY A 170 -0.61 10.29 13.27
CA GLY A 170 -0.38 10.75 11.89
C GLY A 170 0.90 10.23 11.23
N ALA A 171 1.64 9.31 11.86
CA ALA A 171 2.90 8.81 11.30
C ALA A 171 2.72 8.05 9.97
N VAL A 172 1.54 7.48 9.70
CA VAL A 172 1.22 6.81 8.43
C VAL A 172 0.68 7.83 7.43
N THR A 173 1.54 8.29 6.52
CA THR A 173 1.18 9.20 5.42
C THR A 173 0.90 8.44 4.13
N THR A 174 0.32 9.11 3.14
CA THR A 174 0.00 8.50 1.82
C THR A 174 1.23 7.89 1.14
N ALA A 175 2.39 8.55 1.20
CA ALA A 175 3.63 8.02 0.62
C ALA A 175 4.12 6.72 1.30
N LYS A 176 3.71 6.46 2.55
CA LYS A 176 4.07 5.24 3.29
C LYS A 176 3.14 4.06 2.98
N LEU A 177 2.02 4.31 2.31
CA LEU A 177 1.11 3.28 1.84
C LEU A 177 1.20 3.20 0.32
N ALA A 178 1.89 2.18 -0.19
CA ALA A 178 1.89 1.89 -1.61
C ALA A 178 0.45 1.67 -2.12
N ALA A 179 0.25 1.88 -3.43
CA ALA A 179 -1.04 1.57 -4.05
C ALA A 179 -1.45 0.12 -3.75
N ASN A 180 -2.69 -0.08 -3.33
CA ASN A 180 -3.25 -1.38 -2.94
C ASN A 180 -2.55 -2.07 -1.73
N ALA A 181 -1.77 -1.33 -0.93
CA ALA A 181 -1.09 -1.90 0.23
C ALA A 181 -2.06 -2.42 1.30
N VAL A 182 -3.25 -1.83 1.44
CA VAL A 182 -4.29 -2.27 2.38
C VAL A 182 -5.35 -3.07 1.62
N THR A 183 -5.27 -4.39 1.69
CA THR A 183 -6.21 -5.32 1.05
C THR A 183 -7.25 -5.81 2.04
N ALA A 184 -8.32 -6.45 1.55
CA ALA A 184 -9.36 -7.03 2.41
C ALA A 184 -8.78 -7.97 3.49
N ALA A 185 -7.81 -8.82 3.15
CA ALA A 185 -7.16 -9.71 4.12
C ALA A 185 -6.40 -8.98 5.26
N LYS A 186 -6.06 -7.70 5.08
CA LYS A 186 -5.40 -6.86 6.10
C LYS A 186 -6.41 -6.08 6.96
N ILE A 187 -7.70 -6.13 6.61
CA ILE A 187 -8.80 -5.50 7.32
C ILE A 187 -9.63 -6.61 7.96
N ALA A 188 -9.58 -6.73 9.28
CA ALA A 188 -10.41 -7.71 9.98
C ALA A 188 -11.90 -7.41 9.75
N ASP A 189 -12.73 -8.44 9.61
CA ASP A 189 -14.17 -8.29 9.41
C ASP A 189 -14.80 -7.46 10.53
N GLY A 190 -15.65 -6.51 10.16
CA GLY A 190 -16.31 -5.59 11.09
C GLY A 190 -15.39 -4.50 11.67
N SER A 191 -14.10 -4.46 11.35
CA SER A 191 -13.18 -3.43 11.87
C SER A 191 -13.46 -2.04 11.32
N VAL A 192 -14.04 -1.91 10.12
CA VAL A 192 -14.51 -0.64 9.54
C VAL A 192 -16.02 -0.55 9.73
N THR A 193 -16.45 0.10 10.81
CA THR A 193 -17.86 0.31 11.13
C THR A 193 -18.38 1.60 10.51
N ALA A 194 -19.71 1.77 10.43
CA ALA A 194 -20.33 2.98 9.88
C ALA A 194 -19.83 4.28 10.54
N GLY A 195 -19.53 4.26 11.86
CA GLY A 195 -18.96 5.42 12.56
C GLY A 195 -17.53 5.76 12.17
N LYS A 196 -16.79 4.84 11.53
CA LYS A 196 -15.43 5.05 11.01
C LYS A 196 -15.42 5.51 9.55
N ILE A 197 -16.58 5.48 8.89
CA ILE A 197 -16.76 5.94 7.52
C ILE A 197 -17.42 7.32 7.59
N ALA A 198 -16.78 8.33 7.00
CA ALA A 198 -17.40 9.66 6.92
C ALA A 198 -18.73 9.56 6.17
N ALA A 199 -19.77 10.24 6.67
CA ALA A 199 -21.11 10.17 6.10
C ALA A 199 -21.15 10.50 4.60
N SER A 200 -20.25 11.36 4.11
CA SER A 200 -20.13 11.70 2.69
C SER A 200 -19.66 10.56 1.78
N VAL A 201 -19.06 9.50 2.34
CA VAL A 201 -18.68 8.29 1.59
C VAL A 201 -19.91 7.39 1.35
N LEU A 202 -20.88 7.41 2.27
CA LEU A 202 -22.21 6.86 2.04
C LEU A 202 -23.03 7.88 1.26
N GLN A 203 -22.86 7.92 -0.06
CA GLN A 203 -23.58 8.88 -0.91
C GLN A 203 -25.11 8.73 -0.75
N THR A 204 -25.72 9.67 -0.03
CA THR A 204 -27.17 9.91 -0.04
C THR A 204 -27.44 11.24 -0.74
N PRO A 205 -28.22 11.29 -1.84
CA PRO A 205 -28.84 10.15 -2.54
C PRO A 205 -27.83 9.32 -3.33
N PHE A 206 -28.13 8.03 -3.54
CA PHE A 206 -27.40 7.20 -4.48
C PHE A 206 -27.47 7.86 -5.88
N THR A 207 -26.32 8.13 -6.49
CA THR A 207 -26.23 8.69 -7.85
C THR A 207 -26.19 7.62 -8.93
N ALA A 208 -26.10 6.34 -8.53
CA ALA A 208 -26.03 5.16 -9.38
C ALA A 208 -26.95 4.04 -8.84
N SER A 209 -27.10 2.97 -9.63
CA SER A 209 -27.84 1.77 -9.22
C SER A 209 -27.22 1.14 -7.97
N VAL A 210 -28.06 0.76 -7.02
CA VAL A 210 -27.67 -0.08 -5.89
C VAL A 210 -27.93 -1.53 -6.28
N ASP A 211 -26.87 -2.30 -6.50
CA ASP A 211 -26.96 -3.76 -6.62
C ASP A 211 -26.93 -4.37 -5.22
N ALA A 212 -28.01 -5.03 -4.83
CA ALA A 212 -28.11 -5.70 -3.54
C ALA A 212 -27.36 -7.04 -3.51
N ALA A 213 -26.80 -7.54 -4.63
CA ALA A 213 -25.99 -8.75 -4.71
C ALA A 213 -26.60 -9.99 -4.02
N GLY A 214 -27.94 -10.10 -4.06
CA GLY A 214 -28.69 -11.19 -3.42
C GLY A 214 -29.14 -10.93 -1.96
N TYR A 215 -28.82 -9.77 -1.37
CA TYR A 215 -29.31 -9.36 -0.07
C TYR A 215 -30.71 -8.73 -0.14
N THR A 216 -31.48 -8.88 0.94
CA THR A 216 -32.85 -8.33 1.04
C THR A 216 -32.84 -6.95 1.67
N PHE A 217 -33.60 -6.01 1.09
CA PHE A 217 -33.97 -4.78 1.78
C PHE A 217 -35.09 -5.06 2.78
N SER A 218 -34.82 -4.93 4.08
CA SER A 218 -35.83 -5.08 5.15
C SER A 218 -36.16 -3.72 5.77
N ASN A 219 -37.43 -3.47 6.05
CA ASN A 219 -37.94 -2.19 6.59
C ASN A 219 -37.57 -0.94 5.76
N ALA A 220 -37.34 -1.11 4.46
CA ALA A 220 -37.02 0.01 3.57
C ALA A 220 -38.27 0.84 3.26
N LEU A 221 -38.23 2.14 3.56
CA LEU A 221 -39.25 3.08 3.13
C LEU A 221 -38.97 3.53 1.69
N LEU A 222 -39.76 3.03 0.74
CA LEU A 222 -39.69 3.48 -0.65
C LEU A 222 -40.63 4.67 -0.87
N ARG A 223 -40.15 5.74 -1.52
CA ARG A 223 -40.94 6.93 -1.88
C ARG A 223 -40.73 7.29 -3.34
N GLY A 224 -41.82 7.65 -4.04
CA GLY A 224 -41.74 8.02 -5.46
C GLY A 224 -41.20 6.89 -6.34
N THR A 225 -41.51 5.65 -5.99
CA THR A 225 -41.09 4.46 -6.75
C THR A 225 -41.60 4.55 -8.18
N ARG A 226 -40.71 4.25 -9.11
CA ARG A 226 -41.02 4.02 -10.51
C ARG A 226 -40.32 2.73 -10.92
N GLU A 227 -40.95 1.99 -11.81
CA GLU A 227 -40.43 0.75 -12.34
C GLU A 227 -40.26 0.90 -13.85
N THR A 228 -39.20 0.31 -14.40
CA THR A 228 -39.02 0.24 -15.85
C THR A 228 -40.06 -0.71 -16.42
N VAL A 229 -40.75 -0.29 -17.48
CA VAL A 229 -41.70 -1.16 -18.18
C VAL A 229 -40.93 -2.08 -19.10
N ALA A 230 -41.12 -3.38 -18.97
CA ALA A 230 -40.57 -4.37 -19.89
C ALA A 230 -41.51 -4.63 -21.08
N GLU A 231 -40.96 -5.01 -22.23
CA GLU A 231 -41.73 -5.53 -23.35
C GLU A 231 -41.85 -7.05 -23.20
N ALA A 232 -43.08 -7.57 -23.24
CA ALA A 232 -43.34 -9.00 -23.17
C ALA A 232 -43.15 -9.63 -24.56
N ASP A 233 -42.44 -10.76 -24.61
CA ASP A 233 -42.09 -11.42 -25.87
C ASP A 233 -43.27 -12.22 -26.44
N VAL A 234 -43.48 -12.12 -27.76
CA VAL A 234 -44.43 -12.95 -28.50
C VAL A 234 -43.69 -13.65 -29.64
N THR A 235 -43.23 -14.86 -29.35
CA THR A 235 -42.49 -15.69 -30.33
C THR A 235 -43.35 -16.87 -30.76
N GLY A 236 -43.49 -17.08 -32.07
CA GLY A 236 -44.26 -18.22 -32.62
C GLY A 236 -45.75 -18.24 -32.24
N GLY A 237 -46.33 -17.08 -31.91
CA GLY A 237 -47.73 -16.97 -31.47
C GLY A 237 -47.97 -17.34 -30.00
N VAL A 238 -46.90 -17.44 -29.19
CA VAL A 238 -46.97 -17.65 -27.74
C VAL A 238 -46.45 -16.41 -27.03
N LEU A 239 -47.24 -15.87 -26.11
CA LEU A 239 -46.85 -14.73 -25.26
C LEU A 239 -46.15 -15.24 -24.01
N THR A 240 -44.96 -14.71 -23.71
CA THR A 240 -44.27 -14.98 -22.44
C THR A 240 -44.46 -13.82 -21.48
N VAL A 241 -45.06 -14.10 -20.32
CA VAL A 241 -45.17 -13.16 -19.20
C VAL A 241 -44.08 -13.53 -18.19
N ASP A 242 -43.04 -12.71 -18.09
CA ASP A 242 -41.85 -12.99 -17.27
C ASP A 242 -41.73 -12.04 -16.08
N ALA A 243 -41.84 -12.52 -14.85
CA ALA A 243 -41.73 -11.69 -13.65
C ALA A 243 -40.28 -11.29 -13.29
N ALA A 244 -39.26 -11.84 -13.95
CA ALA A 244 -37.85 -11.56 -13.65
C ALA A 244 -37.39 -10.12 -13.99
N PRO A 245 -37.69 -9.53 -15.16
CA PRO A 245 -37.26 -8.17 -15.50
C PRO A 245 -38.02 -7.07 -14.74
N GLY A 246 -39.19 -7.39 -14.16
CA GLY A 246 -40.04 -6.44 -13.44
C GLY A 246 -41.52 -6.82 -13.45
N SER A 247 -42.28 -6.09 -12.66
CA SER A 247 -43.71 -6.28 -12.41
C SER A 247 -44.59 -5.54 -13.41
N ILE A 248 -44.04 -4.64 -14.24
CA ILE A 248 -44.80 -3.90 -15.26
C ILE A 248 -44.33 -4.31 -16.66
N GLN A 249 -45.26 -4.83 -17.46
CA GLN A 249 -45.00 -5.32 -18.82
C GLN A 249 -46.03 -4.79 -19.82
N HIS A 250 -45.64 -4.71 -21.08
CA HIS A 250 -46.56 -4.41 -22.17
C HIS A 250 -46.37 -5.34 -23.36
N VAL A 251 -47.42 -5.53 -24.13
CA VAL A 251 -47.40 -6.26 -25.41
C VAL A 251 -48.28 -5.56 -26.42
N THR A 252 -47.83 -5.48 -27.67
CA THR A 252 -48.68 -5.13 -28.81
C THR A 252 -49.01 -6.39 -29.62
N LEU A 253 -50.29 -6.74 -29.68
CA LEU A 253 -50.79 -7.90 -30.40
C LEU A 253 -50.76 -7.63 -31.92
N ALA A 254 -49.76 -8.18 -32.61
CA ALA A 254 -49.66 -8.13 -34.08
C ALA A 254 -50.46 -9.27 -34.77
N ALA A 255 -50.82 -10.31 -34.03
CA ALA A 255 -51.58 -11.47 -34.48
C ALA A 255 -52.34 -12.09 -33.29
N ASN A 256 -53.17 -13.11 -33.56
CA ASN A 256 -53.79 -13.88 -32.49
C ASN A 256 -52.71 -14.66 -31.72
N VAL A 257 -52.69 -14.49 -30.41
CA VAL A 257 -51.83 -15.25 -29.50
C VAL A 257 -52.57 -16.56 -29.18
N THR A 258 -51.90 -17.68 -29.44
CA THR A 258 -52.46 -19.04 -29.32
C THR A 258 -52.11 -19.73 -28.00
N GLY A 259 -51.21 -19.13 -27.21
CA GLY A 259 -50.87 -19.61 -25.88
C GLY A 259 -50.13 -18.55 -25.07
N VAL A 260 -50.10 -18.75 -23.75
CA VAL A 260 -49.37 -17.90 -22.80
C VAL A 260 -48.49 -18.78 -21.92
N THR A 261 -47.23 -18.39 -21.73
CA THR A 261 -46.28 -19.03 -20.84
C THR A 261 -45.84 -18.07 -19.74
N PHE A 262 -45.52 -18.61 -18.57
CA PHE A 262 -45.10 -17.83 -17.40
C PHE A 262 -43.64 -18.15 -17.05
N ALA A 263 -42.82 -17.13 -16.86
CA ALA A 263 -41.41 -17.23 -16.50
C ALA A 263 -41.08 -16.29 -15.33
N GLY A 264 -39.98 -16.54 -14.63
CA GLY A 264 -39.52 -15.68 -13.52
C GLY A 264 -40.39 -15.67 -12.26
N PHE A 265 -41.54 -16.35 -12.25
CA PHE A 265 -42.36 -16.53 -11.06
C PHE A 265 -41.66 -17.46 -10.06
N VAL A 266 -41.64 -17.09 -8.78
CA VAL A 266 -40.93 -17.82 -7.73
C VAL A 266 -41.92 -18.45 -6.76
N ALA A 267 -41.83 -19.77 -6.57
CA ALA A 267 -42.69 -20.49 -5.63
C ALA A 267 -42.46 -20.03 -4.18
N GLY A 268 -43.55 -19.87 -3.41
CA GLY A 268 -43.50 -19.38 -2.03
C GLY A 268 -43.43 -17.86 -1.89
N THR A 269 -43.32 -17.12 -3.00
CA THR A 269 -43.40 -15.65 -3.04
C THR A 269 -44.58 -15.25 -3.91
N CYS A 270 -45.38 -14.26 -3.48
CA CYS A 270 -46.42 -13.71 -4.33
C CYS A 270 -45.77 -12.82 -5.40
N CYS A 271 -45.73 -13.30 -6.64
CA CYS A 271 -45.30 -12.53 -7.79
C CYS A 271 -46.54 -11.93 -8.46
N ALA A 272 -46.47 -10.65 -8.80
CA ALA A 272 -47.54 -9.93 -9.49
C ALA A 272 -46.98 -9.23 -10.72
N VAL A 273 -47.65 -9.41 -11.87
CA VAL A 273 -47.34 -8.71 -13.12
C VAL A 273 -48.58 -7.94 -13.57
N VAL A 274 -48.41 -6.65 -13.85
CA VAL A 274 -49.37 -5.84 -14.58
C VAL A 274 -48.97 -5.86 -16.05
N LEU A 275 -49.82 -6.48 -16.88
CA LEU A 275 -49.63 -6.60 -18.30
C LEU A 275 -50.58 -5.65 -19.04
N TYR A 276 -50.01 -4.70 -19.77
CA TYR A 276 -50.72 -3.87 -20.72
C TYR A 276 -50.80 -4.58 -22.07
N ILE A 277 -52.01 -4.84 -22.56
CA ILE A 277 -52.26 -5.57 -23.79
C ILE A 277 -52.85 -4.61 -24.81
N LYS A 278 -52.08 -4.26 -25.84
CA LYS A 278 -52.49 -3.31 -26.87
C LYS A 278 -52.81 -4.02 -28.19
N GLN A 279 -53.93 -3.69 -28.80
CA GLN A 279 -54.25 -4.10 -30.17
C GLN A 279 -53.33 -3.40 -31.17
N ASP A 280 -53.00 -4.06 -32.28
CA ASP A 280 -52.35 -3.40 -33.42
C ASP A 280 -53.24 -2.32 -34.05
N GLY A 281 -52.77 -1.70 -35.13
CA GLY A 281 -53.52 -0.69 -35.87
C GLY A 281 -54.79 -1.18 -36.56
N THR A 282 -55.05 -2.49 -36.60
CA THR A 282 -56.26 -3.08 -37.19
C THR A 282 -57.29 -3.47 -36.11
N GLY A 283 -56.82 -4.04 -35.01
CA GLY A 283 -57.67 -4.63 -33.98
C GLY A 283 -58.14 -6.05 -34.31
N GLY A 284 -58.98 -6.60 -33.45
CA GLY A 284 -59.56 -7.94 -33.59
C GLY A 284 -58.63 -9.09 -33.20
N ARG A 285 -57.51 -8.82 -32.51
CA ARG A 285 -56.61 -9.87 -32.02
C ARG A 285 -57.11 -10.47 -30.72
N THR A 286 -56.91 -11.77 -30.57
CA THR A 286 -57.30 -12.51 -29.36
C THR A 286 -56.08 -13.15 -28.69
N ILE A 287 -56.24 -13.47 -27.40
CA ILE A 287 -55.30 -14.29 -26.63
C ILE A 287 -56.04 -15.54 -26.17
N ALA A 288 -55.51 -16.71 -26.51
CA ALA A 288 -55.93 -17.97 -25.95
C ALA A 288 -55.22 -18.21 -24.62
N TRP A 289 -55.92 -17.92 -23.52
CA TRP A 289 -55.39 -18.13 -22.17
C TRP A 289 -55.38 -19.63 -21.81
N PRO A 290 -54.27 -20.15 -21.25
CA PRO A 290 -54.19 -21.55 -20.85
C PRO A 290 -55.05 -21.81 -19.60
N ALA A 291 -55.43 -23.07 -19.40
CA ALA A 291 -56.25 -23.49 -18.26
C ALA A 291 -55.57 -23.28 -16.88
N SER A 292 -54.25 -23.05 -16.85
CA SER A 292 -53.51 -22.64 -15.66
C SER A 292 -53.88 -21.23 -15.18
N VAL A 293 -54.43 -20.38 -16.06
CA VAL A 293 -54.96 -19.06 -15.67
C VAL A 293 -56.37 -19.20 -15.14
N LYS A 294 -56.57 -18.83 -13.88
CA LYS A 294 -57.84 -18.83 -13.17
C LYS A 294 -58.42 -17.43 -13.16
N TRP A 295 -59.56 -17.27 -13.80
CA TRP A 295 -60.29 -16.02 -13.88
C TRP A 295 -61.42 -15.97 -12.86
N SER A 296 -61.74 -14.75 -12.38
CA SER A 296 -62.97 -14.52 -11.62
C SER A 296 -64.18 -14.94 -12.45
N GLY A 297 -65.10 -15.73 -11.87
CA GLY A 297 -66.24 -16.29 -12.60
C GLY A 297 -65.90 -17.41 -13.59
N GLY A 298 -64.66 -17.89 -13.63
CA GLY A 298 -64.24 -19.08 -14.38
C GLY A 298 -64.11 -18.90 -15.89
N THR A 299 -64.30 -17.69 -16.42
CA THR A 299 -64.24 -17.40 -17.86
C THR A 299 -63.18 -16.34 -18.13
N ALA A 300 -62.37 -16.53 -19.18
CA ALA A 300 -61.39 -15.53 -19.60
C ALA A 300 -62.09 -14.22 -20.02
N PRO A 301 -61.50 -13.05 -19.70
CA PRO A 301 -62.07 -11.77 -20.06
C PRO A 301 -62.08 -11.58 -21.58
N VAL A 302 -63.09 -10.86 -22.06
CA VAL A 302 -63.16 -10.42 -23.45
C VAL A 302 -62.30 -9.17 -23.58
N LEU A 303 -61.26 -9.24 -24.41
CA LEU A 303 -60.41 -8.10 -24.72
C LEU A 303 -61.10 -7.13 -25.68
N SER A 304 -60.72 -5.87 -25.61
CA SER A 304 -61.15 -4.86 -26.56
C SER A 304 -60.60 -5.18 -27.95
N THR A 305 -61.44 -5.08 -28.97
CA THR A 305 -61.10 -5.45 -30.35
C THR A 305 -60.86 -4.25 -31.25
N GLY A 306 -61.08 -3.02 -30.77
CA GLY A 306 -60.81 -1.81 -31.53
C GLY A 306 -59.32 -1.63 -31.81
N ALA A 307 -58.99 -1.01 -32.94
CA ALA A 307 -57.61 -0.66 -33.29
C ALA A 307 -56.94 0.19 -32.19
N ALA A 308 -55.69 -0.15 -31.87
CA ALA A 308 -54.85 0.53 -30.88
C ALA A 308 -55.44 0.65 -29.45
N LYS A 309 -56.50 -0.11 -29.14
CA LYS A 309 -57.09 -0.16 -27.79
C LYS A 309 -56.23 -1.01 -26.87
N THR A 310 -56.08 -0.55 -25.64
CA THR A 310 -55.29 -1.24 -24.61
C THR A 310 -56.19 -1.73 -23.48
N ASP A 311 -56.03 -2.98 -23.11
CA ASP A 311 -56.59 -3.56 -21.90
C ASP A 311 -55.47 -3.78 -20.87
N VAL A 312 -55.83 -3.82 -19.58
CA VAL A 312 -54.86 -4.04 -18.50
C VAL A 312 -55.27 -5.27 -17.72
N VAL A 313 -54.36 -6.24 -17.64
CA VAL A 313 -54.55 -7.47 -16.88
C VAL A 313 -53.52 -7.54 -15.76
N MET A 314 -53.98 -7.82 -14.54
CA MET A 314 -53.11 -8.19 -13.43
C MET A 314 -53.06 -9.71 -13.32
N LEU A 315 -51.85 -10.26 -13.27
CA LEU A 315 -51.58 -11.70 -13.17
C LEU A 315 -50.78 -11.95 -11.89
N THR A 316 -51.28 -12.81 -11.01
CA THR A 316 -50.60 -13.13 -9.75
C THR A 316 -50.42 -14.63 -9.56
N SER A 317 -49.31 -15.06 -8.96
CA SER A 317 -49.06 -16.46 -8.62
C SER A 317 -48.18 -16.58 -7.38
N LEU A 318 -48.42 -17.64 -6.59
CA LEU A 318 -47.61 -18.03 -5.42
C LEU A 318 -46.86 -19.35 -5.63
N ASP A 319 -47.14 -20.06 -6.72
CA ASP A 319 -46.68 -21.43 -6.98
C ASP A 319 -45.76 -21.52 -8.20
N GLY A 320 -44.96 -20.46 -8.41
CA GLY A 320 -43.96 -20.40 -9.48
C GLY A 320 -44.58 -20.34 -10.88
N GLY A 321 -45.79 -19.79 -11.02
CA GLY A 321 -46.48 -19.66 -12.31
C GLY A 321 -47.25 -20.92 -12.74
N THR A 322 -47.36 -21.93 -11.87
CA THR A 322 -48.13 -23.16 -12.15
C THR A 322 -49.63 -22.85 -12.20
N THR A 323 -50.11 -22.06 -11.24
CA THR A 323 -51.46 -21.50 -11.18
C THR A 323 -51.34 -19.98 -11.17
N VAL A 324 -51.97 -19.32 -12.14
CA VAL A 324 -51.96 -17.85 -12.24
C VAL A 324 -53.37 -17.34 -12.08
N HIS A 325 -53.58 -16.39 -11.19
CA HIS A 325 -54.86 -15.72 -11.01
C HIS A 325 -54.88 -14.46 -11.87
N GLY A 326 -55.86 -14.38 -12.77
CA GLY A 326 -56.04 -13.25 -13.67
C GLY A 326 -57.16 -12.32 -13.22
N LEU A 327 -56.91 -11.02 -13.30
CA LEU A 327 -57.89 -9.96 -13.13
C LEU A 327 -57.79 -8.99 -14.32
N LEU A 328 -58.91 -8.76 -15.01
CA LEU A 328 -59.02 -7.64 -15.95
C LEU A 328 -59.26 -6.37 -15.12
N SER A 329 -58.27 -5.47 -15.11
CA SER A 329 -58.33 -4.23 -14.33
C SER A 329 -58.96 -3.08 -15.11
N ASP A 330 -58.74 -3.03 -16.42
CA ASP A 330 -59.22 -1.95 -17.28
C ASP A 330 -59.40 -2.44 -18.72
N THR A 331 -60.27 -1.77 -19.47
CA THR A 331 -60.61 -2.11 -20.85
C THR A 331 -60.77 -0.87 -21.72
N ASP A 332 -60.46 -1.02 -23.00
CA ASP A 332 -60.70 -0.01 -24.05
C ASP A 332 -59.97 1.32 -23.84
N LEU A 333 -58.83 1.30 -23.15
CA LEU A 333 -58.02 2.49 -22.92
C LEU A 333 -57.46 3.01 -24.25
N ALA A 334 -57.61 4.31 -24.47
CA ALA A 334 -57.07 5.02 -25.62
C ALA A 334 -55.86 5.89 -25.21
N GLY A 335 -54.91 6.07 -26.14
CA GLY A 335 -53.83 7.05 -25.99
C GLY A 335 -52.62 6.61 -25.17
N LEU A 336 -52.54 5.35 -24.73
CA LEU A 336 -51.34 4.79 -24.09
C LEU A 336 -50.24 4.52 -25.14
N ALA A 337 -49.11 5.19 -24.96
CA ALA A 337 -47.86 4.93 -25.66
C ALA A 337 -46.86 4.32 -24.67
N PHE A 338 -46.32 3.16 -25.03
CA PHE A 338 -45.17 2.57 -24.33
C PHE A 338 -43.92 3.17 -24.97
N ALA A 339 -43.06 3.78 -24.17
CA ALA A 339 -41.83 4.44 -24.59
C ALA A 339 -40.63 3.76 -23.95
#